data_AF-A0A1E4EQJ3-F1
#
_entry.id   AF-A0A1E4EQJ3-F1
#
_cell.length_a   1.000
_cell.length_b   1.000
_cell.length_c   1.000
_cell.angle_alpha   90.00
_cell.angle_beta   90.00
_cell.angle_gamma   90.00
#
_symmetry.space_group_name_H-M   'P 1'
#
loop_
_entity.id
_entity.type
_entity.pdbx_description
1 polymer ?
#
loop_
_entity_poly.entity_id
_entity_poly.type
_entity_poly.pdbx_seq_one_letter_code
_entity_poly.pdbx_strand_id
1 'polypeptide(L)'
;MEVSKFFAQWHPVLVHFPIAFLYFAVFLDLFGYLTKNTKAAWAGLVLTAAGTVGLMMAFITGNYAEIVAAHQQIQQKPIGDHEAWATATSWTFILLTGWRSYLKPETPSYRKNMPMFILAAALTLGCLTVTGYKGGRLVYDHAAGVNIATSALPKPATPQDLANLSLMNSQDELDYSGMMHHVFGWLTLGLALWQGYQHFNLPGQEKARALGPIMLTGGGIFLMICSDWDAWPLGDTLPITDPEVLFHKILATIMIFFGIGMNLARRRPKGEVNSLQSHLLAILALVGGGMLFTHVHTGAPFSTTAMGVYVQHFVVGCLALACGGVKMMETVKPEYKKLWDRCWIVLLIIIAINLIWYVEGFPWYIHNEA
;
A
#
# COMPACT_ATOMS: atom_id res chain seq x y z
N MET A 1 -18.90 -16.24 -13.15
CA MET A 1 -18.45 -14.85 -13.39
C MET A 1 -17.02 -14.77 -12.90
N GLU A 2 -16.10 -14.32 -13.75
CA GLU A 2 -14.71 -14.11 -13.33
C GLU A 2 -14.67 -13.15 -12.13
N VAL A 3 -13.87 -13.48 -11.12
CA VAL A 3 -13.76 -12.71 -9.89
C VAL A 3 -13.40 -11.25 -10.17
N SER A 4 -12.55 -11.02 -11.17
CA SER A 4 -12.18 -9.68 -11.67
C SER A 4 -13.39 -8.88 -12.14
N LYS A 5 -14.26 -9.46 -12.98
CA LYS A 5 -15.50 -8.82 -13.43
C LYS A 5 -16.44 -8.48 -12.28
N PHE A 6 -16.53 -9.36 -11.28
CA PHE A 6 -17.36 -9.11 -10.09
C PHE A 6 -16.88 -7.91 -9.28
N PHE A 7 -15.58 -7.72 -9.10
CA PHE A 7 -15.04 -6.58 -8.35
C PHE A 7 -14.96 -5.30 -9.20
N ALA A 8 -14.65 -5.41 -10.50
CA ALA A 8 -14.55 -4.29 -11.42
C ALA A 8 -15.85 -3.48 -11.51
N GLN A 9 -17.02 -4.14 -11.53
CA GLN A 9 -18.33 -3.46 -11.57
C GLN A 9 -18.61 -2.59 -10.32
N TRP A 10 -17.93 -2.84 -9.19
CA TRP A 10 -18.09 -2.03 -7.98
C TRP A 10 -17.26 -0.75 -8.03
N HIS A 11 -16.21 -0.69 -8.84
CA HIS A 11 -15.36 0.51 -8.96
C HIS A 11 -16.17 1.79 -9.24
N PRO A 12 -17.02 1.88 -10.29
CA PRO A 12 -17.80 3.09 -10.56
C PRO A 12 -18.80 3.44 -9.45
N VAL A 13 -19.21 2.48 -8.61
CA VAL A 13 -20.04 2.76 -7.42
C VAL A 13 -19.17 3.36 -6.32
N LEU A 14 -18.03 2.73 -6.03
CA LEU A 14 -17.18 3.04 -4.89
C LEU A 14 -16.44 4.38 -5.02
N VAL A 15 -16.19 4.88 -6.23
CA VAL A 15 -15.54 6.18 -6.45
C VAL A 15 -16.34 7.37 -5.89
N HIS A 16 -17.65 7.23 -5.67
CA HIS A 16 -18.47 8.32 -5.12
C HIS A 16 -18.17 8.62 -3.66
N PHE A 17 -17.81 7.61 -2.87
CA PHE A 17 -17.53 7.75 -1.44
C PHE A 17 -16.31 8.64 -1.15
N PRO A 18 -15.10 8.38 -1.71
CA PRO A 18 -13.97 9.27 -1.48
C PRO A 18 -14.24 10.68 -1.98
N ILE A 19 -14.89 10.84 -3.13
CA ILE A 19 -15.24 12.16 -3.67
C ILE A 19 -16.15 12.91 -2.68
N ALA A 20 -17.30 12.34 -2.32
CA ALA A 20 -18.25 13.03 -1.44
C ALA A 20 -17.68 13.29 -0.05
N PHE A 21 -17.07 12.27 0.58
CA PHE A 21 -16.63 12.35 1.96
C PHE A 21 -15.41 13.24 2.13
N LEU A 22 -14.41 13.17 1.25
CA LEU A 22 -13.18 13.96 1.42
C LEU A 22 -13.41 15.45 1.14
N TYR A 23 -14.23 15.79 0.13
CA TYR A 23 -14.63 17.18 -0.08
C TYR A 23 -15.39 17.74 1.12
N PHE A 24 -16.37 16.98 1.62
CA PHE A 24 -17.16 17.44 2.75
C PHE A 24 -16.35 17.47 4.06
N ALA A 25 -15.36 16.58 4.22
CA ALA A 25 -14.44 16.60 5.34
C ALA A 25 -13.63 17.91 5.40
N VAL A 26 -13.04 18.33 4.27
CA VAL A 26 -12.27 19.59 4.20
C VAL A 26 -13.17 20.79 4.46
N PHE A 27 -14.41 20.78 3.95
CA PHE A 27 -15.40 21.80 4.27
C PHE A 27 -15.68 21.88 5.78
N LEU A 28 -15.95 20.75 6.44
CA LEU A 28 -16.22 20.70 7.89
C LEU A 28 -15.00 21.12 8.71
N ASP A 29 -13.81 20.77 8.27
CA ASP A 29 -12.56 21.18 8.91
C ASP A 29 -12.31 22.69 8.81
N LEU A 30 -12.55 23.28 7.63
CA LEU A 30 -12.50 24.73 7.45
C LEU A 30 -13.58 25.43 8.29
N PHE A 31 -14.81 24.94 8.24
CA PHE A 31 -15.92 25.49 9.03
C PHE A 31 -15.63 25.41 10.53
N GLY A 32 -15.19 24.25 11.02
CA GLY A 32 -14.82 24.03 12.42
C GLY A 32 -13.67 24.93 12.86
N TYR A 33 -12.66 25.13 12.00
CA TYR A 33 -11.55 26.04 12.27
C TYR A 33 -11.98 27.51 12.38
N LEU A 34 -12.82 27.99 11.45
CA LEU A 34 -13.29 29.39 11.41
C LEU A 34 -14.29 29.70 12.52
N THR A 35 -15.24 28.79 12.77
CA THR A 35 -16.31 28.99 13.76
C THR A 35 -15.94 28.53 15.17
N LYS A 36 -14.76 27.91 15.33
CA LYS A 36 -14.33 27.24 16.57
C LYS A 36 -15.29 26.12 17.02
N ASN A 37 -16.02 25.53 16.08
CA ASN A 37 -16.97 24.45 16.35
C ASN A 37 -16.24 23.11 16.42
N THR A 38 -16.05 22.58 17.64
CA THR A 38 -15.35 21.31 17.87
C THR A 38 -16.10 20.11 17.33
N LYS A 39 -17.45 20.15 17.28
CA LYS A 39 -18.25 19.06 16.69
C LYS A 39 -18.03 18.97 15.18
N ALA A 40 -17.95 20.11 14.49
CA ALA A 40 -17.63 20.14 13.07
C ALA A 40 -16.22 19.63 12.80
N ALA A 41 -15.22 20.04 13.60
CA ALA A 41 -13.87 19.51 13.48
C ALA A 41 -13.79 18.00 13.75
N TRP A 42 -14.58 17.48 14.71
CA TRP A 42 -14.66 16.04 14.94
C TRP A 42 -15.28 15.31 13.75
N ALA A 43 -16.39 15.83 13.20
CA ALA A 43 -17.03 15.28 12.00
C ALA A 43 -16.10 15.32 10.77
N GLY A 44 -15.28 16.37 10.61
CA GLY A 44 -14.24 16.46 9.59
C GLY A 44 -13.20 15.35 9.68
N LEU A 45 -12.73 15.02 10.89
CA LEU A 45 -11.84 13.87 11.13
C LEU A 45 -12.51 12.55 10.73
N VAL A 46 -13.75 12.33 11.15
CA VAL A 46 -14.49 11.08 10.86
C VAL A 46 -14.69 10.91 9.35
N LEU A 47 -15.07 11.97 8.63
CA LEU A 47 -15.23 11.93 7.18
C LEU A 47 -13.89 11.81 6.44
N THR A 48 -12.81 12.39 6.97
CA THR A 48 -11.46 12.19 6.41
C THR A 48 -11.08 10.71 6.47
N ALA A 49 -11.30 10.08 7.62
CA ALA A 49 -11.03 8.64 7.79
C ALA A 49 -11.95 7.78 6.91
N ALA A 50 -13.27 8.04 6.92
CA ALA A 50 -14.24 7.29 6.12
C ALA A 50 -14.00 7.47 4.61
N GLY A 51 -13.69 8.68 4.16
CA GLY A 51 -13.35 8.99 2.78
C GLY A 51 -12.06 8.31 2.34
N THR A 52 -11.05 8.22 3.21
CA THR A 52 -9.81 7.48 2.92
C THR A 52 -10.08 5.97 2.83
N VAL A 53 -10.94 5.40 3.67
CA VAL A 53 -11.37 4.00 3.52
C VAL A 53 -12.11 3.80 2.19
N GLY A 54 -13.02 4.70 1.83
CA GLY A 54 -13.70 4.67 0.52
C GLY A 54 -12.72 4.78 -0.65
N LEU A 55 -11.67 5.60 -0.50
CA LEU A 55 -10.60 5.75 -1.48
C LEU A 55 -9.84 4.43 -1.68
N MET A 56 -9.53 3.73 -0.58
CA MET A 56 -8.90 2.40 -0.68
C MET A 56 -9.83 1.40 -1.37
N MET A 57 -11.11 1.37 -1.02
CA MET A 57 -12.08 0.46 -1.68
C MET A 57 -12.21 0.74 -3.18
N ALA A 58 -12.23 2.01 -3.59
CA ALA A 58 -12.22 2.40 -4.99
C ALA A 58 -10.91 2.02 -5.68
N PHE A 59 -9.77 2.22 -5.00
CA PHE A 59 -8.45 1.84 -5.49
C PHE A 59 -8.38 0.32 -5.78
N ILE A 60 -8.78 -0.50 -4.80
CA ILE A 60 -8.78 -1.96 -4.89
C ILE A 60 -9.64 -2.45 -6.06
N THR A 61 -10.87 -1.95 -6.16
CA THR A 61 -11.76 -2.32 -7.25
C THR A 61 -11.31 -1.76 -8.60
N GLY A 62 -10.52 -0.69 -8.59
CA GLY A 62 -9.86 -0.10 -9.77
C GLY A 62 -8.82 -1.04 -10.39
N ASN A 63 -7.99 -1.70 -9.59
CA ASN A 63 -7.02 -2.68 -10.11
C ASN A 63 -7.72 -3.84 -10.84
N TYR A 64 -8.87 -4.31 -10.34
CA TYR A 64 -9.67 -5.31 -11.06
C TYR A 64 -10.31 -4.74 -12.33
N ALA A 65 -10.72 -3.46 -12.31
CA ALA A 65 -11.27 -2.78 -13.48
C ALA A 65 -10.21 -2.59 -14.58
N GLU A 66 -8.95 -2.34 -14.21
CA GLU A 66 -7.82 -2.31 -15.13
C GLU A 66 -7.62 -3.65 -15.84
N ILE A 67 -7.62 -4.77 -15.11
CA ILE A 67 -7.52 -6.11 -15.72
C ILE A 67 -8.65 -6.35 -16.74
N VAL A 68 -9.88 -5.96 -16.39
CA VAL A 68 -11.02 -6.07 -17.31
C VAL A 68 -10.82 -5.17 -18.53
N ALA A 69 -10.33 -3.95 -18.36
CA ALA A 69 -10.04 -3.02 -19.44
C ALA A 69 -8.90 -3.51 -20.35
N ALA A 70 -7.90 -4.18 -19.78
CA ALA A 70 -6.80 -4.82 -20.51
C ALA A 70 -7.32 -5.96 -21.41
N HIS A 71 -8.19 -6.83 -20.89
CA HIS A 71 -8.87 -7.86 -21.71
C HIS A 71 -9.81 -7.27 -22.77
N GLN A 72 -10.38 -6.10 -22.50
CA GLN A 72 -11.14 -5.33 -23.48
C GLN A 72 -10.24 -4.59 -24.49
N GLN A 73 -8.91 -4.75 -24.43
CA GLN A 73 -7.96 -4.08 -25.31
C GLN A 73 -8.14 -2.56 -25.32
N ILE A 74 -8.45 -1.98 -24.16
CA ILE A 74 -8.44 -0.54 -23.97
C ILE A 74 -6.99 -0.05 -23.99
N GLN A 75 -6.77 1.15 -24.53
CA GLN A 75 -5.45 1.78 -24.54
C GLN A 75 -4.87 1.88 -23.11
N GLN A 76 -3.63 1.44 -22.93
CA GLN A 76 -3.03 1.27 -21.59
C GLN A 76 -2.51 2.60 -21.01
N LYS A 77 -1.93 3.48 -21.83
CA LYS A 77 -1.40 4.76 -21.35
C LYS A 77 -2.42 5.60 -20.55
N PRO A 78 -3.67 5.81 -21.02
CA PRO A 78 -4.69 6.51 -20.23
C PRO A 78 -5.03 5.85 -18.89
N ILE A 79 -4.99 4.51 -18.83
CA ILE A 79 -5.26 3.74 -17.61
C ILE A 79 -4.13 3.97 -16.61
N GLY A 80 -2.87 3.76 -17.01
CA GLY A 80 -1.72 4.03 -16.16
C GLY A 80 -1.64 5.51 -15.73
N ASP A 81 -2.04 6.43 -16.60
CA ASP A 81 -2.16 7.86 -16.27
C ASP A 81 -3.24 8.14 -15.20
N HIS A 82 -4.31 7.35 -15.11
CA HIS A 82 -5.33 7.44 -14.06
C HIS A 82 -4.83 6.77 -12.78
N GLU A 83 -4.25 5.58 -12.91
CA GLU A 83 -3.69 4.79 -11.82
C GLU A 83 -2.60 5.57 -11.06
N ALA A 84 -1.64 6.19 -11.76
CA ALA A 84 -0.58 6.98 -11.11
C ALA A 84 -1.14 8.13 -10.25
N TRP A 85 -2.20 8.79 -10.72
CA TRP A 85 -2.88 9.84 -9.95
C TRP A 85 -3.70 9.27 -8.80
N ALA A 86 -4.37 8.12 -9.00
CA ALA A 86 -5.09 7.41 -7.96
C ALA A 86 -4.14 6.98 -6.85
N THR A 87 -2.99 6.41 -7.19
CA THR A 87 -1.91 6.02 -6.27
C THR A 87 -1.42 7.20 -5.46
N ALA A 88 -0.98 8.28 -6.12
CA ALA A 88 -0.51 9.48 -5.42
C ALA A 88 -1.59 10.08 -4.49
N THR A 89 -2.85 10.11 -4.94
CA THR A 89 -3.99 10.62 -4.16
C THR A 89 -4.27 9.75 -2.94
N SER A 90 -4.32 8.42 -3.13
CA SER A 90 -4.50 7.41 -2.08
C SER A 90 -3.48 7.56 -0.96
N TRP A 91 -2.20 7.59 -1.32
CA TRP A 91 -1.11 7.72 -0.36
C TRP A 91 -1.14 9.02 0.41
N THR A 92 -1.38 10.12 -0.30
CA THR A 92 -1.43 11.43 0.33
C THR A 92 -2.60 11.50 1.32
N PHE A 93 -3.77 10.93 1.01
CA PHE A 93 -4.89 10.88 1.96
C PHE A 93 -4.69 9.94 3.14
N ILE A 94 -3.96 8.82 2.97
CA ILE A 94 -3.52 7.99 4.10
C ILE A 94 -2.66 8.81 5.06
N LEU A 95 -1.64 9.50 4.53
CA LEU A 95 -0.74 10.34 5.33
C LEU A 95 -1.49 11.51 5.99
N LEU A 96 -2.40 12.16 5.26
CA LEU A 96 -3.23 13.24 5.79
C LEU A 96 -4.19 12.75 6.87
N THR A 97 -4.81 11.58 6.71
CA THR A 97 -5.63 10.96 7.76
C THR A 97 -4.80 10.70 9.01
N GLY A 98 -3.58 10.18 8.82
CA GLY A 98 -2.58 10.04 9.88
C GLY A 98 -2.32 11.35 10.60
N TRP A 99 -1.91 12.39 9.88
CA TRP A 99 -1.66 13.72 10.45
C TRP A 99 -2.90 14.30 11.14
N ARG A 100 -4.07 14.20 10.50
CA ARG A 100 -5.34 14.74 11.00
C ARG A 100 -5.74 14.15 12.35
N SER A 101 -5.41 12.87 12.59
CA SER A 101 -5.69 12.17 13.85
C SER A 101 -4.95 12.76 15.06
N TYR A 102 -3.83 13.45 14.83
CA TYR A 102 -3.06 14.15 15.86
C TYR A 102 -3.54 15.60 16.12
N LEU A 103 -4.40 16.15 15.24
CA LEU A 103 -4.92 17.50 15.37
C LEU A 103 -6.20 17.51 16.22
N LYS A 104 -6.01 17.59 17.55
CA LYS A 104 -7.10 17.60 18.52
C LYS A 104 -7.63 19.02 18.78
N PRO A 105 -8.91 19.35 18.49
CA PRO A 105 -9.45 20.71 18.61
C PRO A 105 -9.27 21.38 19.98
N GLU A 106 -9.13 20.58 21.04
CA GLU A 106 -8.99 21.02 22.43
C GLU A 106 -7.56 21.48 22.77
N THR A 107 -6.59 21.23 21.88
CA THR A 107 -5.17 21.51 22.13
C THR A 107 -4.73 22.85 21.53
N PRO A 108 -3.81 23.60 22.18
CA PRO A 108 -3.31 24.86 21.63
C PRO A 108 -2.61 24.72 20.27
N SER A 109 -2.00 23.55 20.02
CA SER A 109 -1.29 23.25 18.76
C SER A 109 -2.23 23.14 17.56
N TYR A 110 -3.53 22.83 17.78
CA TYR A 110 -4.52 22.72 16.73
C TYR A 110 -4.60 23.99 15.88
N ARG A 111 -4.76 25.16 16.51
CA ARG A 111 -4.94 26.44 15.80
C ARG A 111 -3.72 26.85 14.98
N LYS A 112 -2.53 26.41 15.41
CA LYS A 112 -1.25 26.64 14.71
C LYS A 112 -1.08 25.73 13.50
N ASN A 113 -1.44 24.44 13.62
CA ASN A 113 -1.14 23.42 12.61
C ASN A 113 -2.30 23.17 11.64
N MET A 114 -3.55 23.41 12.04
CA MET A 114 -4.74 23.14 11.24
C MET A 114 -4.78 23.88 9.89
N PRO A 115 -4.37 25.15 9.76
CA PRO A 115 -4.33 25.82 8.46
C PRO A 115 -3.43 25.11 7.44
N MET A 116 -2.29 24.61 7.89
CA MET A 116 -1.36 23.85 7.04
C MET A 116 -1.96 22.52 6.61
N PHE A 117 -2.67 21.84 7.52
CA PHE A 117 -3.42 20.64 7.19
C PHE A 117 -4.53 20.92 6.16
N ILE A 118 -5.35 21.95 6.37
CA ILE A 118 -6.44 22.32 5.44
C ILE A 118 -5.88 22.64 4.06
N LEU A 119 -4.78 23.39 3.99
CA LEU A 119 -4.11 23.68 2.72
C LEU A 119 -3.63 22.39 2.03
N ALA A 120 -2.94 21.52 2.76
CA ALA A 120 -2.47 20.24 2.21
C ALA A 120 -3.65 19.38 1.72
N ALA A 121 -4.72 19.27 2.51
CA ALA A 121 -5.92 18.53 2.15
C ALA A 121 -6.63 19.13 0.92
N ALA A 122 -6.71 20.45 0.81
CA ALA A 122 -7.27 21.12 -0.36
C ALA A 122 -6.46 20.86 -1.64
N LEU A 123 -5.12 20.86 -1.54
CA LEU A 123 -4.24 20.49 -2.66
C LEU A 123 -4.45 19.02 -3.07
N THR A 124 -4.59 18.12 -2.10
CA THR A 124 -4.88 16.69 -2.38
C THR A 124 -6.27 16.48 -2.95
N LEU A 125 -7.28 17.29 -2.59
CA LEU A 125 -8.57 17.31 -3.30
C LEU A 125 -8.41 17.73 -4.77
N GLY A 126 -7.46 18.62 -5.08
CA GLY A 126 -7.06 18.91 -6.45
C GLY A 126 -6.57 17.66 -7.19
N CYS A 127 -5.70 16.86 -6.55
CA CYS A 127 -5.26 15.57 -7.10
C CYS A 127 -6.43 14.61 -7.29
N LEU A 128 -7.35 14.50 -6.31
CA LEU A 128 -8.56 13.69 -6.42
C LEU A 128 -9.46 14.13 -7.58
N THR A 129 -9.57 15.44 -7.83
CA THR A 129 -10.29 15.99 -8.99
C THR A 129 -9.67 15.51 -10.29
N VAL A 130 -8.34 15.57 -10.41
CA VAL A 130 -7.62 15.11 -11.59
C VAL A 130 -7.78 13.60 -11.78
N THR A 131 -7.69 12.81 -10.70
CA THR A 131 -7.95 11.37 -10.71
C THR A 131 -9.35 11.06 -11.24
N GLY A 132 -10.38 11.73 -10.71
CA GLY A 132 -11.77 11.57 -11.17
C GLY A 132 -11.98 12.01 -12.61
N TYR A 133 -11.37 13.12 -13.03
CA TYR A 133 -11.41 13.59 -14.42
C TYR A 133 -10.82 12.55 -15.38
N LYS A 134 -9.63 12.02 -15.06
CA LYS A 134 -8.98 10.97 -15.87
C LYS A 134 -9.81 9.69 -15.90
N GLY A 135 -10.37 9.27 -14.77
CA GLY A 135 -11.27 8.11 -14.71
C GLY A 135 -12.52 8.31 -15.56
N GLY A 136 -13.11 9.51 -15.54
CA GLY A 136 -14.20 9.88 -16.44
C GLY A 136 -13.81 9.77 -17.91
N ARG A 137 -12.61 10.23 -18.30
CA ARG A 137 -12.12 10.08 -19.68
C ARG A 137 -11.96 8.62 -20.11
N LEU A 138 -11.56 7.72 -19.21
CA LEU A 138 -11.54 6.28 -19.53
C LEU A 138 -12.92 5.77 -19.96
N VAL A 139 -13.97 6.21 -19.27
CA VAL A 139 -15.34 5.82 -19.61
C VAL A 139 -15.82 6.52 -20.88
N TYR A 140 -15.68 7.84 -20.98
CA TYR A 140 -16.28 8.62 -22.07
C TYR A 140 -15.47 8.61 -23.38
N ASP A 141 -14.14 8.64 -23.31
CA ASP A 141 -13.29 8.69 -24.51
C ASP A 141 -12.87 7.28 -24.98
N HIS A 142 -12.77 6.32 -24.05
CA HIS A 142 -12.23 4.98 -24.32
C HIS A 142 -13.24 3.86 -24.10
N ALA A 143 -14.43 4.14 -23.55
CA ALA A 143 -15.46 3.14 -23.26
C ALA A 143 -15.00 2.02 -22.31
N ALA A 144 -14.06 2.31 -21.42
CA ALA A 144 -13.62 1.37 -20.38
C ALA A 144 -14.79 1.01 -19.45
N GLY A 145 -15.04 -0.29 -19.28
CA GLY A 145 -16.15 -0.77 -18.44
C GLY A 145 -17.55 -0.54 -19.02
N VAL A 146 -17.66 -0.16 -20.29
CA VAL A 146 -18.95 0.05 -20.99
C VAL A 146 -19.23 -1.13 -21.92
N ASN A 147 -20.46 -1.64 -21.91
CA ASN A 147 -20.91 -2.61 -22.90
C ASN A 147 -21.18 -1.89 -24.22
N ILE A 148 -20.27 -2.02 -25.18
CA ILE A 148 -20.43 -1.40 -26.50
C ILE A 148 -21.22 -2.34 -27.41
N ALA A 149 -22.28 -1.83 -28.04
CA ALA A 149 -23.12 -2.59 -28.99
C ALA A 149 -22.45 -2.78 -30.36
N THR A 150 -21.41 -2.00 -30.66
CA THR A 150 -20.64 -2.06 -31.91
C THR A 150 -19.37 -2.89 -31.74
N SER A 151 -18.93 -3.55 -32.80
CA SER A 151 -17.75 -4.44 -32.80
C SER A 151 -16.39 -3.71 -32.72
N ALA A 152 -16.36 -2.38 -32.72
CA ALA A 152 -15.13 -1.59 -32.68
C ALA A 152 -15.11 -0.63 -31.48
N LEU A 153 -13.99 -0.63 -30.75
CA LEU A 153 -13.70 0.32 -29.68
C LEU A 153 -13.42 1.72 -30.26
N PRO A 154 -13.79 2.81 -29.56
CA PRO A 154 -13.49 4.17 -30.01
C PRO A 154 -11.98 4.43 -30.16
N LYS A 155 -11.19 3.92 -29.21
CA LYS A 155 -9.72 4.05 -29.16
C LYS A 155 -9.11 2.74 -28.65
N PRO A 156 -8.88 1.77 -29.53
CA PRO A 156 -8.31 0.47 -29.14
C PRO A 156 -6.85 0.61 -28.71
N ALA A 157 -6.34 -0.43 -28.04
CA ALA A 157 -4.94 -0.63 -27.72
C ALA A 157 -4.05 -0.48 -28.96
N THR A 158 -2.90 0.19 -28.78
CA THR A 158 -1.89 0.30 -29.83
C THR A 158 -1.21 -1.05 -30.09
N PRO A 159 -0.52 -1.26 -31.22
CA PRO A 159 0.24 -2.48 -31.45
C PRO A 159 1.26 -2.78 -30.34
N GLN A 160 1.86 -1.75 -29.75
CA GLN A 160 2.75 -1.89 -28.60
C GLN A 160 1.99 -2.34 -27.35
N ASP A 161 0.83 -1.75 -27.09
CA ASP A 161 -0.02 -2.18 -25.96
C ASP A 161 -0.42 -3.65 -26.13
N LEU A 162 -0.81 -4.07 -27.34
CA LEU A 162 -1.16 -5.46 -27.64
C LEU A 162 0.02 -6.41 -27.46
N ALA A 163 1.23 -6.01 -27.87
CA ALA A 163 2.45 -6.78 -27.62
C ALA A 163 2.69 -6.94 -26.11
N ASN A 164 2.57 -5.86 -25.33
CA ASN A 164 2.74 -5.89 -23.88
C ASN A 164 1.65 -6.74 -23.19
N LEU A 165 0.40 -6.63 -23.64
CA LEU A 165 -0.74 -7.41 -23.14
C LEU A 165 -0.62 -8.91 -23.43
N SER A 166 0.17 -9.28 -24.46
CA SER A 166 0.43 -10.67 -24.83
C SER A 166 1.59 -11.33 -24.09
N LEU A 167 2.34 -10.57 -23.30
CA LEU A 167 3.44 -11.10 -22.51
C LEU A 167 2.93 -12.14 -21.51
N MET A 168 3.73 -13.16 -21.27
CA MET A 168 3.51 -14.17 -20.23
C MET A 168 4.80 -14.32 -19.45
N ASN A 169 4.67 -14.53 -18.13
CA ASN A 169 5.83 -14.81 -17.31
C ASN A 169 6.42 -16.18 -17.64
N SER A 170 7.74 -16.28 -17.61
CA SER A 170 8.42 -17.57 -17.64
C SER A 170 8.30 -18.28 -16.28
N GLN A 171 8.42 -19.61 -16.25
CA GLN A 171 8.39 -20.35 -14.99
C GLN A 171 9.52 -19.91 -14.03
N ASP A 172 10.69 -19.58 -14.57
CA ASP A 172 11.84 -19.11 -13.78
C ASP A 172 11.54 -17.76 -13.11
N GLU A 173 10.84 -16.85 -13.79
CA GLU A 173 10.38 -15.57 -13.19
C GLU A 173 9.41 -15.82 -12.03
N LEU A 174 8.46 -16.75 -12.21
CA LEU A 174 7.48 -17.09 -11.18
C LEU A 174 8.12 -17.76 -9.97
N ASP A 175 9.05 -18.69 -10.20
CA ASP A 175 9.77 -19.39 -9.14
C ASP A 175 10.67 -18.41 -8.37
N TYR A 176 11.30 -17.47 -9.07
CA TYR A 176 12.15 -16.45 -8.47
C TYR A 176 11.34 -15.46 -7.62
N SER A 177 10.23 -14.93 -8.13
CA SER A 177 9.33 -14.08 -7.36
C SER A 177 8.73 -14.83 -6.17
N GLY A 178 8.33 -16.09 -6.33
CA GLY A 178 7.91 -16.96 -5.23
C GLY A 178 8.99 -17.14 -4.15
N MET A 179 10.23 -17.45 -4.55
CA MET A 179 11.37 -17.53 -3.65
C MET A 179 11.58 -16.22 -2.87
N MET A 180 11.51 -15.08 -3.54
CA MET A 180 11.66 -13.77 -2.91
C MET A 180 10.59 -13.54 -1.83
N HIS A 181 9.32 -13.80 -2.13
CA HIS A 181 8.24 -13.71 -1.14
C HIS A 181 8.49 -14.63 0.06
N HIS A 182 8.92 -15.88 -0.17
CA HIS A 182 9.20 -16.83 0.90
C HIS A 182 10.35 -16.36 1.80
N VAL A 183 11.44 -15.83 1.23
CA VAL A 183 12.57 -15.28 1.98
C VAL A 183 12.12 -14.12 2.88
N PHE A 184 11.34 -13.18 2.33
CA PHE A 184 10.80 -12.07 3.12
C PHE A 184 9.73 -12.52 4.12
N GLY A 185 9.02 -13.61 3.85
CA GLY A 185 8.12 -14.26 4.79
C GLY A 185 8.86 -14.82 6.01
N TRP A 186 9.94 -15.57 5.81
CA TRP A 186 10.78 -16.08 6.90
C TRP A 186 11.47 -14.96 7.68
N LEU A 187 11.96 -13.92 6.99
CA LEU A 187 12.51 -12.73 7.63
C LEU A 187 11.46 -12.06 8.52
N THR A 188 10.25 -11.86 8.01
CA THR A 188 9.14 -11.23 8.75
C THR A 188 8.73 -12.08 9.95
N LEU A 189 8.68 -13.41 9.82
CA LEU A 189 8.41 -14.31 10.93
C LEU A 189 9.47 -14.16 12.02
N GLY A 190 10.75 -14.14 11.64
CA GLY A 190 11.84 -13.97 12.60
C GLY A 190 11.80 -12.62 13.31
N LEU A 191 11.45 -11.53 12.61
CA LEU A 191 11.23 -10.21 13.22
C LEU A 191 10.02 -10.22 14.18
N ALA A 192 8.94 -10.91 13.84
CA ALA A 192 7.76 -11.05 14.69
C ALA A 192 8.06 -11.84 15.97
N LEU A 193 8.78 -12.97 15.84
CA LEU A 193 9.22 -13.79 16.97
C LEU A 193 10.20 -13.04 17.87
N TRP A 194 11.15 -12.30 17.27
CA TRP A 194 12.06 -11.43 18.00
C TRP A 194 11.29 -10.35 18.78
N GLN A 195 10.33 -9.67 18.14
CA GLN A 195 9.50 -8.66 18.80
C GLN A 195 8.68 -9.27 19.96
N GLY A 196 8.15 -10.49 19.77
CA GLY A 196 7.47 -11.25 20.82
C GLY A 196 8.40 -11.59 21.99
N TYR A 197 9.61 -12.05 21.71
CA TYR A 197 10.62 -12.36 22.72
C TYR A 197 10.96 -11.14 23.59
N GLN A 198 11.05 -9.96 22.97
CA GLN A 198 11.23 -8.69 23.69
C GLN A 198 9.98 -8.29 24.49
N HIS A 199 8.78 -8.46 23.92
CA HIS A 199 7.51 -8.10 24.57
C HIS A 199 7.23 -8.91 25.84
N PHE A 200 7.48 -10.23 25.81
CA PHE A 200 7.23 -11.12 26.94
C PHE A 200 8.35 -11.14 27.99
N ASN A 201 9.38 -10.31 27.84
CA ASN A 201 10.52 -10.20 28.78
C ASN A 201 11.22 -11.54 29.07
N LEU A 202 11.41 -12.37 28.04
CA LEU A 202 12.02 -13.68 28.21
C LEU A 202 13.50 -13.61 28.66
N PRO A 203 14.04 -14.66 29.32
CA PRO A 203 15.39 -14.65 29.87
C PRO A 203 16.45 -14.50 28.77
N GLY A 204 17.35 -13.52 28.89
CA GLY A 204 18.39 -13.27 27.89
C GLY A 204 18.07 -12.20 26.83
N GLN A 205 16.92 -11.50 26.95
CA GLN A 205 16.51 -10.40 26.06
C GLN A 205 17.59 -9.35 25.76
N GLU A 206 18.50 -9.06 26.69
CA GLU A 206 19.56 -8.07 26.45
C GLU A 206 20.56 -8.52 25.38
N LYS A 207 20.85 -9.83 25.33
CA LYS A 207 21.71 -10.44 24.30
C LYS A 207 20.98 -10.47 22.95
N ALA A 208 19.67 -10.65 22.96
CA ALA A 208 18.83 -10.74 21.76
C ALA A 208 18.42 -9.37 21.17
N ARG A 209 18.64 -8.25 21.88
CA ARG A 209 18.24 -6.89 21.41
C ARG A 209 18.78 -6.53 20.03
N ALA A 210 19.95 -7.04 19.66
CA ALA A 210 20.57 -6.74 18.37
C ALA A 210 20.00 -7.57 17.20
N LEU A 211 19.31 -8.69 17.47
CA LEU A 211 18.87 -9.61 16.42
C LEU A 211 17.91 -8.95 15.43
N GLY A 212 16.84 -8.29 15.90
CA GLY A 212 15.90 -7.58 15.02
C GLY A 212 16.57 -6.55 14.10
N PRO A 213 17.36 -5.60 14.65
CA PRO A 213 18.12 -4.65 13.83
C PRO A 213 19.08 -5.30 12.82
N ILE A 214 19.75 -6.40 13.21
CA ILE A 214 20.64 -7.16 12.31
C ILE A 214 19.83 -7.82 11.19
N MET A 215 18.72 -8.47 11.52
CA MET A 215 17.81 -9.09 10.55
C MET A 215 17.28 -8.05 9.56
N LEU A 216 16.84 -6.89 10.03
CA LEU A 216 16.33 -5.83 9.15
C LEU A 216 17.44 -5.28 8.24
N THR A 217 18.64 -5.08 8.76
CA THR A 217 19.80 -4.63 7.96
C THR A 217 20.18 -5.68 6.92
N GLY A 218 20.31 -6.94 7.33
CA GLY A 218 20.66 -8.05 6.46
C GLY A 218 19.60 -8.30 5.38
N GLY A 219 18.32 -8.24 5.75
CA GLY A 219 17.21 -8.32 4.81
C GLY A 219 17.18 -7.17 3.80
N GLY A 220 17.52 -5.95 4.22
CA GLY A 220 17.66 -4.82 3.32
C GLY A 220 18.85 -4.95 2.36
N ILE A 221 20.01 -5.46 2.82
CA ILE A 221 21.16 -5.76 1.95
C ILE A 221 20.80 -6.88 0.95
N PHE A 222 20.13 -7.93 1.43
CA PHE A 222 19.64 -9.00 0.58
C PHE A 222 18.69 -8.46 -0.49
N LEU A 223 17.69 -7.64 -0.10
CA LEU A 223 16.76 -7.02 -1.06
C LEU A 223 17.53 -6.18 -2.09
N MET A 224 18.48 -5.35 -1.66
CA MET A 224 19.25 -4.47 -2.54
C MET A 224 19.93 -5.23 -3.69
N ILE A 225 20.49 -6.41 -3.38
CA ILE A 225 21.31 -7.21 -4.31
C ILE A 225 20.44 -8.22 -5.07
N CYS A 226 19.56 -8.91 -4.37
CA CYS A 226 18.88 -10.11 -4.85
C CYS A 226 17.45 -9.86 -5.29
N SER A 227 16.94 -8.63 -5.38
CA SER A 227 15.61 -8.38 -5.95
C SER A 227 15.62 -8.32 -7.46
N ASP A 228 16.62 -7.66 -8.04
CA ASP A 228 16.68 -7.32 -9.48
C ASP A 228 18.11 -7.58 -9.98
N TRP A 229 18.44 -8.84 -10.28
CA TRP A 229 19.78 -9.22 -10.78
C TRP A 229 20.05 -8.71 -12.19
N ASP A 230 18.99 -8.53 -12.96
CA ASP A 230 18.95 -8.14 -14.36
C ASP A 230 18.97 -6.60 -14.53
N ALA A 231 18.79 -5.85 -13.45
CA ALA A 231 18.80 -4.40 -13.43
C ALA A 231 20.17 -3.80 -13.07
N TRP A 232 20.41 -2.57 -13.53
CA TRP A 232 21.63 -1.82 -13.20
C TRP A 232 21.75 -1.59 -11.66
N PRO A 233 22.89 -1.88 -10.99
CA PRO A 233 24.21 -2.08 -11.57
C PRO A 233 24.69 -3.49 -11.86
N LEU A 234 23.86 -4.50 -11.62
CA LEU A 234 24.27 -5.90 -11.73
C LEU A 234 24.00 -6.48 -13.12
N GLY A 235 22.94 -6.00 -13.78
CA GLY A 235 22.60 -6.29 -15.16
C GLY A 235 22.38 -5.02 -15.99
N ASP A 236 22.04 -5.22 -17.26
CA ASP A 236 21.85 -4.19 -18.28
C ASP A 236 20.47 -4.26 -18.96
N THR A 237 19.57 -5.14 -18.49
CA THR A 237 18.25 -5.35 -19.09
C THR A 237 17.24 -4.30 -18.64
N LEU A 238 17.22 -3.98 -17.35
CA LEU A 238 16.31 -3.00 -16.75
C LEU A 238 17.07 -1.81 -16.18
N PRO A 239 16.61 -0.57 -16.46
CA PRO A 239 17.20 0.61 -15.84
C PRO A 239 16.79 0.70 -14.37
N ILE A 240 17.62 1.34 -13.53
CA ILE A 240 17.29 1.63 -12.12
C ILE A 240 16.03 2.51 -11.95
N THR A 241 15.59 3.18 -13.02
CA THR A 241 14.38 3.99 -13.05
C THR A 241 13.12 3.19 -13.34
N ASP A 242 13.26 1.89 -13.65
CA ASP A 242 12.10 1.01 -13.71
C ASP A 242 11.33 1.08 -12.38
N PRO A 243 10.00 1.25 -12.38
CA PRO A 243 9.24 1.44 -11.15
C PRO A 243 9.39 0.29 -10.15
N GLU A 244 9.48 -0.96 -10.63
CA GLU A 244 9.62 -2.16 -9.79
C GLU A 244 11.00 -2.16 -9.12
N VAL A 245 12.05 -2.00 -9.93
CA VAL A 245 13.44 -1.96 -9.46
C VAL A 245 13.66 -0.81 -8.47
N LEU A 246 13.20 0.38 -8.84
CA LEU A 246 13.34 1.58 -8.01
C LEU A 246 12.67 1.37 -6.65
N PHE A 247 11.50 0.72 -6.64
CA PHE A 247 10.78 0.41 -5.42
C PHE A 247 11.57 -0.56 -4.52
N HIS A 248 12.10 -1.64 -5.06
CA HIS A 248 12.96 -2.56 -4.30
C HIS A 248 14.16 -1.83 -3.71
N LYS A 249 14.82 -0.95 -4.47
CA LYS A 249 16.01 -0.20 -3.99
C LYS A 249 15.66 0.80 -2.90
N ILE A 250 14.52 1.49 -3.00
CA ILE A 250 14.02 2.40 -1.96
C ILE A 250 13.71 1.61 -0.69
N LEU A 251 12.95 0.51 -0.78
CA LEU A 251 12.56 -0.29 0.38
C LEU A 251 13.80 -0.89 1.07
N ALA A 252 14.73 -1.44 0.28
CA ALA A 252 16.00 -1.98 0.75
C ALA A 252 16.81 -0.92 1.53
N THR A 253 16.88 0.29 0.99
CA THR A 253 17.57 1.42 1.61
C THR A 253 16.93 1.79 2.96
N ILE A 254 15.60 1.91 3.01
CA ILE A 254 14.87 2.21 4.26
C ILE A 254 15.15 1.12 5.31
N MET A 255 15.09 -0.16 4.92
CA MET A 255 15.39 -1.28 5.82
C MET A 255 16.81 -1.23 6.38
N ILE A 256 17.81 -0.95 5.54
CA ILE A 256 19.22 -0.83 5.96
C ILE A 256 19.38 0.32 6.95
N PHE A 257 18.89 1.52 6.62
CA PHE A 257 19.02 2.69 7.49
C PHE A 257 18.29 2.49 8.82
N PHE A 258 17.09 1.92 8.81
CA PHE A 258 16.34 1.64 10.04
C PHE A 258 17.03 0.57 10.86
N GLY A 259 17.53 -0.49 10.23
CA GLY A 259 18.30 -1.55 10.88
C GLY A 259 19.53 -0.99 11.59
N ILE A 260 20.37 -0.23 10.89
CA ILE A 260 21.56 0.42 11.47
C ILE A 260 21.16 1.40 12.59
N GLY A 261 20.19 2.27 12.34
CA GLY A 261 19.73 3.27 13.31
C GLY A 261 19.22 2.64 14.61
N MET A 262 18.38 1.61 14.50
CA MET A 262 17.89 0.85 15.65
C MET A 262 19.04 0.14 16.39
N ASN A 263 20.04 -0.35 15.65
CA ASN A 263 21.19 -1.03 16.21
C ASN A 263 22.10 -0.08 17.00
N LEU A 264 22.27 1.16 16.53
CA LEU A 264 23.02 2.22 17.22
C LEU A 264 22.25 2.73 18.44
N ALA A 265 20.93 2.88 18.33
CA ALA A 265 20.07 3.34 19.41
C ALA A 265 19.91 2.33 20.56
N ARG A 266 20.25 1.05 20.36
CA ARG A 266 20.01 -0.05 21.33
C ARG A 266 20.64 0.14 22.70
N ARG A 267 21.66 1.00 22.82
CA ARG A 267 22.37 1.33 24.06
C ARG A 267 21.66 2.40 24.91
N ARG A 268 20.61 3.03 24.38
CA ARG A 268 19.80 4.04 25.09
C ARG A 268 18.85 3.37 26.10
N PRO A 269 18.27 4.13 27.05
CA PRO A 269 17.37 3.59 28.07
C PRO A 269 16.22 2.78 27.48
N LYS A 270 15.87 1.66 28.14
CA LYS A 270 14.95 0.61 27.65
C LYS A 270 13.57 1.12 27.19
N GLY A 271 13.06 2.20 27.79
CA GLY A 271 11.75 2.78 27.46
C GLY A 271 11.72 3.57 26.13
N GLU A 272 12.77 4.33 25.84
CA GLU A 272 12.83 5.17 24.63
C GLU A 272 13.09 4.34 23.37
N VAL A 273 13.93 3.30 23.49
CA VAL A 273 14.30 2.41 22.39
C VAL A 273 13.08 1.63 21.87
N ASN A 274 12.27 1.08 22.77
CA ASN A 274 11.11 0.28 22.37
C ASN A 274 10.04 1.10 21.64
N SER A 275 9.81 2.35 22.06
CA SER A 275 8.82 3.24 21.42
C SER A 275 9.28 3.69 20.03
N LEU A 276 10.55 4.10 19.90
CA LEU A 276 11.11 4.53 18.61
C LEU A 276 11.16 3.37 17.60
N GLN A 277 11.61 2.19 18.02
CA GLN A 277 11.66 0.99 17.17
C GLN A 277 10.27 0.60 16.68
N SER A 278 9.26 0.61 17.55
CA SER A 278 7.90 0.27 17.14
C SER A 278 7.28 1.28 16.19
N HIS A 279 7.58 2.58 16.34
CA HIS A 279 7.09 3.60 15.40
C HIS A 279 7.76 3.49 14.04
N LEU A 280 9.09 3.26 14.00
CA LEU A 280 9.81 3.08 12.73
C LEU A 280 9.33 1.81 11.99
N LEU A 281 9.12 0.70 12.70
CA LEU A 281 8.54 -0.51 12.12
C LEU A 281 7.09 -0.29 11.65
N ALA A 282 6.29 0.52 12.37
CA ALA A 282 4.94 0.90 11.94
C ALA A 282 4.95 1.70 10.64
N ILE A 283 5.87 2.67 10.51
CA ILE A 283 6.04 3.45 9.28
C ILE A 283 6.48 2.54 8.14
N LEU A 284 7.45 1.65 8.37
CA LEU A 284 7.89 0.69 7.36
C LEU A 284 6.73 -0.23 6.91
N ALA A 285 5.91 -0.70 7.86
CA ALA A 285 4.73 -1.52 7.55
C ALA A 285 3.65 -0.72 6.80
N LEU A 286 3.45 0.56 7.11
CA LEU A 286 2.50 1.42 6.37
C LEU A 286 2.97 1.69 4.95
N VAL A 287 4.25 2.07 4.79
CA VAL A 287 4.87 2.37 3.50
C VAL A 287 4.97 1.12 2.65
N GLY A 288 5.58 0.04 3.16
CA GLY A 288 5.65 -1.23 2.44
C GLY A 288 4.27 -1.83 2.18
N GLY A 289 3.38 -1.77 3.17
CA GLY A 289 2.03 -2.34 3.10
C GLY A 289 1.14 -1.70 2.05
N GLY A 290 1.05 -0.37 2.02
CA GLY A 290 0.25 0.23 0.96
C GLY A 290 0.92 0.11 -0.41
N MET A 291 2.24 -0.09 -0.49
CA MET A 291 2.95 -0.15 -1.79
C MET A 291 2.67 -1.48 -2.49
N LEU A 292 2.33 -2.52 -1.73
CA LEU A 292 1.82 -3.77 -2.28
C LEU A 292 0.54 -3.57 -3.12
N PHE A 293 -0.29 -2.56 -2.85
CA PHE A 293 -1.50 -2.36 -3.68
C PHE A 293 -1.20 -1.96 -5.13
N THR A 294 0.00 -1.45 -5.41
CA THR A 294 0.43 -0.96 -6.72
C THR A 294 1.54 -1.79 -7.34
N HIS A 295 1.98 -2.82 -6.63
CA HIS A 295 3.18 -3.56 -6.99
C HIS A 295 2.83 -4.86 -7.71
N VAL A 296 3.50 -5.14 -8.82
CA VAL A 296 3.39 -6.40 -9.56
C VAL A 296 4.76 -6.77 -10.07
N HIS A 297 5.18 -8.02 -9.82
CA HIS A 297 6.53 -8.53 -10.13
C HIS A 297 6.64 -9.19 -11.50
N THR A 298 5.97 -8.65 -12.51
CA THR A 298 5.73 -9.42 -13.73
C THR A 298 6.19 -8.68 -14.98
N GLY A 299 6.94 -9.39 -15.83
CA GLY A 299 7.05 -9.07 -17.25
C GLY A 299 5.72 -9.15 -18.00
N ALA A 300 4.65 -9.65 -17.35
CA ALA A 300 3.30 -9.82 -17.90
C ALA A 300 2.19 -9.32 -16.94
N PRO A 301 2.05 -7.99 -16.72
CA PRO A 301 1.19 -7.39 -15.69
C PRO A 301 -0.32 -7.60 -15.88
N PHE A 302 -0.72 -8.09 -17.04
CA PHE A 302 -2.12 -8.35 -17.38
C PHE A 302 -2.42 -9.84 -17.62
N SER A 303 -1.46 -10.71 -17.33
CA SER A 303 -1.67 -12.16 -17.40
C SER A 303 -2.64 -12.65 -16.32
N THR A 304 -3.19 -13.85 -16.51
CA THR A 304 -4.00 -14.52 -15.48
C THR A 304 -3.21 -14.71 -14.17
N THR A 305 -1.89 -14.86 -14.27
CA THR A 305 -0.98 -14.95 -13.14
C THR A 305 -0.92 -13.65 -12.34
N ALA A 306 -0.90 -12.49 -13.02
CA ALA A 306 -0.90 -11.18 -12.37
C ALA A 306 -2.13 -10.96 -11.47
N MET A 307 -3.30 -11.52 -11.82
CA MET A 307 -4.48 -11.47 -10.94
C MET A 307 -4.23 -12.15 -9.58
N GLY A 308 -3.49 -13.26 -9.56
CA GLY A 308 -3.12 -13.93 -8.32
C GLY A 308 -2.22 -13.05 -7.45
N VAL A 309 -1.24 -12.39 -8.08
CA VAL A 309 -0.34 -11.42 -7.44
C VAL A 309 -1.15 -10.29 -6.80
N TYR A 310 -2.04 -9.64 -7.55
CA TYR A 310 -2.88 -8.55 -7.03
C TYR A 310 -3.69 -8.96 -5.80
N VAL A 311 -4.29 -10.16 -5.79
CA VAL A 311 -5.06 -10.64 -4.64
C VAL A 311 -4.16 -10.86 -3.42
N GLN A 312 -3.00 -11.49 -3.60
CA GLN A 312 -2.10 -11.77 -2.47
C GLN A 312 -1.47 -10.47 -1.92
N HIS A 313 -0.98 -9.60 -2.80
CA HIS A 313 -0.50 -8.28 -2.43
C HIS A 313 -1.59 -7.43 -1.77
N PHE A 314 -2.84 -7.51 -2.22
CA PHE A 314 -3.97 -6.86 -1.58
C PHE A 314 -4.16 -7.34 -0.13
N VAL A 315 -4.16 -8.66 0.10
CA VAL A 315 -4.31 -9.25 1.44
C VAL A 315 -3.16 -8.83 2.35
N VAL A 316 -1.91 -8.98 1.88
CA VAL A 316 -0.72 -8.62 2.65
C VAL A 316 -0.67 -7.11 2.92
N GLY A 317 -1.01 -6.29 1.93
CA GLY A 317 -1.09 -4.84 2.05
C GLY A 317 -2.12 -4.39 3.08
N CYS A 318 -3.31 -5.00 3.10
CA CYS A 318 -4.33 -4.73 4.12
C CYS A 318 -3.86 -5.10 5.53
N LEU A 319 -3.20 -6.25 5.69
CA LEU A 319 -2.63 -6.67 6.96
C LEU A 319 -1.53 -5.71 7.43
N ALA A 320 -0.70 -5.23 6.52
CA ALA A 320 0.36 -4.27 6.80
C ALA A 320 -0.18 -2.87 7.15
N LEU A 321 -1.25 -2.42 6.49
CA LEU A 321 -2.00 -1.23 6.92
C LEU A 321 -2.63 -1.43 8.31
N ALA A 322 -3.18 -2.62 8.60
CA ALA A 322 -3.73 -2.94 9.91
C ALA A 322 -2.65 -2.92 11.01
N CYS A 323 -1.44 -3.42 10.72
CA CYS A 323 -0.27 -3.27 11.58
C CYS A 323 -0.05 -1.78 11.92
N GLY A 324 0.06 -0.92 10.90
CA GLY A 324 0.21 0.52 11.08
C GLY A 324 -0.90 1.15 11.92
N GLY A 325 -2.16 0.78 11.63
CA GLY A 325 -3.33 1.23 12.38
C GLY A 325 -3.30 0.84 13.86
N VAL A 326 -2.93 -0.41 14.17
CA VAL A 326 -2.76 -0.87 15.56
C VAL A 326 -1.71 -0.05 16.31
N LYS A 327 -0.61 0.33 15.64
CA LYS A 327 0.41 1.19 16.25
C LYS A 327 -0.04 2.63 16.44
N MET A 328 -0.84 3.17 15.54
CA MET A 328 -1.49 4.46 15.77
C MET A 328 -2.47 4.41 16.95
N MET A 329 -3.22 3.31 17.11
CA MET A 329 -4.15 3.13 18.24
C MET A 329 -3.43 3.08 19.59
N GLU A 330 -2.18 2.61 19.61
CA GLU A 330 -1.32 2.69 20.80
C GLU A 330 -1.08 4.15 21.24
N THR A 331 -0.89 5.08 20.30
CA THR A 331 -0.74 6.50 20.60
C THR A 331 -2.04 7.14 21.07
N VAL A 332 -3.19 6.69 20.53
CA VAL A 332 -4.51 7.25 20.87
C VAL A 332 -5.00 6.74 22.23
N LYS A 333 -4.81 5.45 22.52
CA LYS A 333 -5.25 4.77 23.75
C LYS A 333 -4.10 4.01 24.41
N PRO A 334 -3.15 4.74 25.03
CA PRO A 334 -1.96 4.13 25.64
C PRO A 334 -2.29 3.18 26.80
N GLU A 335 -3.45 3.33 27.44
CA GLU A 335 -3.94 2.43 28.49
C GLU A 335 -4.10 0.97 28.03
N TYR A 336 -4.30 0.74 26.73
CA TYR A 336 -4.39 -0.59 26.12
C TYR A 336 -3.09 -1.02 25.43
N LYS A 337 -1.95 -0.38 25.71
CA LYS A 337 -0.66 -0.68 25.05
C LYS A 337 -0.32 -2.16 24.95
N LYS A 338 -0.50 -2.93 26.02
CA LYS A 338 -0.23 -4.38 26.02
C LYS A 338 -1.08 -5.15 25.02
N LEU A 339 -2.34 -4.74 24.82
CA LEU A 339 -3.23 -5.34 23.83
C LEU A 339 -2.74 -4.99 22.42
N TRP A 340 -2.44 -3.72 22.15
CA TRP A 340 -1.96 -3.27 20.84
C TRP A 340 -0.65 -3.93 20.44
N ASP A 341 0.30 -4.08 21.37
CA ASP A 341 1.55 -4.80 21.12
C ASP A 341 1.31 -6.27 20.73
N ARG A 342 0.35 -6.95 21.36
CA ARG A 342 -0.01 -8.33 21.01
C ARG A 342 -0.68 -8.41 19.65
N CYS A 343 -1.64 -7.52 19.36
CA CYS A 343 -2.29 -7.43 18.05
C CYS A 343 -1.26 -7.21 16.94
N TRP A 344 -0.29 -6.31 17.16
CA TRP A 344 0.81 -6.07 16.24
C TRP A 344 1.63 -7.34 15.94
N ILE A 345 2.05 -8.07 16.98
CA ILE A 345 2.83 -9.31 16.82
C ILE A 345 2.03 -10.35 16.04
N VAL A 346 0.74 -10.52 16.37
CA VAL A 346 -0.15 -11.47 15.68
C VAL A 346 -0.29 -11.11 14.20
N LEU A 347 -0.51 -9.83 13.87
CA LEU A 347 -0.63 -9.39 12.48
C LEU A 347 0.68 -9.62 11.70
N LEU A 348 1.85 -9.37 12.29
CA LEU A 348 3.13 -9.69 11.65
C LEU A 348 3.30 -11.19 11.38
N ILE A 349 2.85 -12.06 12.29
CA ILE A 349 2.86 -13.52 12.08
C ILE A 349 1.93 -13.90 10.93
N ILE A 350 0.74 -13.30 10.85
CA ILE A 350 -0.20 -13.56 9.75
C ILE A 350 0.40 -13.11 8.41
N ILE A 351 1.03 -11.92 8.35
CA ILE A 351 1.75 -11.45 7.16
C ILE A 351 2.84 -12.45 6.76
N ALA A 352 3.65 -12.90 7.73
CA ALA A 352 4.72 -13.85 7.47
C ALA A 352 4.19 -15.18 6.90
N ILE A 353 3.09 -15.70 7.44
CA ILE A 353 2.44 -16.92 6.93
C ILE A 353 1.95 -16.72 5.49
N ASN A 354 1.32 -15.58 5.20
CA ASN A 354 0.87 -15.27 3.83
C ASN A 354 2.04 -15.21 2.84
N LEU A 355 3.18 -14.65 3.26
CA LEU A 355 4.38 -14.58 2.43
C LEU A 355 5.09 -15.94 2.27
N ILE A 356 5.11 -16.78 3.31
CA ILE A 356 5.70 -18.13 3.25
C ILE A 356 4.85 -19.07 2.38
N TRP A 357 3.53 -18.89 2.37
CA TRP A 357 2.61 -19.63 1.50
C TRP A 357 2.27 -18.86 0.22
N TYR A 358 3.03 -17.82 -0.11
CA TYR A 358 2.85 -17.09 -1.35
C TYR A 358 3.07 -18.02 -2.53
N VAL A 359 2.17 -17.97 -3.50
CA VAL A 359 2.27 -18.69 -4.76
C VAL A 359 1.78 -17.76 -5.85
N GLU A 360 2.62 -17.56 -6.86
CA GLU A 360 2.29 -16.68 -7.97
C GLU A 360 1.26 -17.33 -8.88
N GLY A 361 0.12 -16.66 -9.10
CA GLY A 361 -1.05 -17.27 -9.73
C GLY A 361 -1.77 -18.25 -8.78
N PHE A 362 -2.95 -17.87 -8.29
CA PHE A 362 -3.73 -18.71 -7.37
C PHE A 362 -4.09 -20.09 -7.99
N PRO A 363 -3.91 -21.23 -7.28
CA PRO A 363 -4.09 -22.57 -7.86
C PRO A 363 -5.50 -22.91 -8.38
N TRP A 364 -6.56 -22.25 -7.93
CA TRP A 364 -7.94 -22.54 -8.40
C TRP A 364 -8.41 -21.68 -9.57
N TYR A 365 -7.62 -20.72 -10.04
CA TYR A 365 -7.97 -19.95 -11.25
C TYR A 365 -7.40 -20.61 -12.52
N ILE A 366 -6.50 -21.59 -12.38
CA ILE A 366 -5.74 -22.18 -13.49
C ILE A 366 -6.50 -23.30 -14.24
N HIS A 367 -7.66 -23.76 -13.77
CA HIS A 367 -8.41 -24.80 -14.47
C HIS A 367 -9.87 -24.41 -14.68
N ASN A 368 -10.12 -23.60 -15.71
CA ASN A 368 -11.27 -23.79 -16.58
C ASN A 368 -10.80 -23.54 -18.01
N GLU A 369 -10.05 -24.50 -18.56
CA GLU A 369 -10.09 -24.72 -20.00
C GLU A 369 -11.51 -25.19 -20.33
N ALA A 370 -12.26 -24.36 -21.04
CA ALA A 370 -13.46 -24.74 -21.77
C ALA A 370 -13.57 -23.91 -23.04
#